data_AF-A0A060CAW5-F1
#
_entry.id   AF-A0A060CAW5-F1
#
_cell.length_a   1.000
_cell.length_b   1.000
_cell.length_c   1.000
_cell.angle_alpha   90.00
_cell.angle_beta   90.00
_cell.angle_gamma   90.00
#
_symmetry.space_group_name_H-M   'P 1'
#
loop_
_entity.id
_entity.type
_entity.pdbx_description
1 polymer ?
#
loop_
_entity_poly.entity_id
_entity_poly.type
_entity_poly.pdbx_seq_one_letter_code
_entity_poly.pdbx_strand_id
1 'polypeptide(L)'
;MDFLKDYDYYIKLNPGTFFYCDITYNPFYFMKEQGKTYGFSFALRKPVQGYPTLWKSVMDFVQENPNDIDANHFLDFVSDDKSETFNGCHFRTSIEVGDLNFFRGEKYQRLANFLDKRNGLYYESWDDSTIRTIGVT
;
A
#
# COMPACT_ATOMS: atom_id res chain seq x y z
N MET A 1 7.27 -15.41 11.68
CA MET A 1 6.76 -14.04 11.88
C MET A 1 5.73 -14.05 13.01
N ASP A 2 6.19 -14.18 14.26
CA ASP A 2 5.29 -14.27 15.42
C ASP A 2 5.21 -12.97 16.23
N PHE A 3 6.20 -12.08 16.10
CA PHE A 3 6.33 -10.89 16.95
C PHE A 3 5.26 -9.81 16.74
N LEU A 4 4.57 -9.80 15.60
CA LEU A 4 3.52 -8.81 15.31
C LEU A 4 2.11 -9.35 15.56
N LYS A 5 1.94 -10.64 15.87
CA LYS A 5 0.62 -11.30 15.91
C LYS A 5 -0.35 -10.64 16.88
N ASP A 6 0.14 -10.21 18.03
CA ASP A 6 -0.67 -9.63 19.10
C ASP A 6 -0.91 -8.12 18.94
N TYR A 7 -0.52 -7.53 17.80
CA TYR A 7 -0.68 -6.11 17.51
C TYR A 7 -1.66 -5.89 16.35
N ASP A 8 -2.50 -4.85 16.52
CA ASP A 8 -3.43 -4.36 15.48
C ASP A 8 -2.79 -3.28 14.61
N TYR A 9 -1.94 -2.43 15.15
CA TYR A 9 -1.30 -1.34 14.41
C TYR A 9 0.22 -1.40 14.54
N TYR A 10 0.90 -0.87 13.54
CA TYR A 10 2.35 -0.69 13.56
C TYR A 10 2.74 0.70 13.07
N ILE A 11 3.93 1.16 13.47
CA ILE A 11 4.64 2.26 12.82
C ILE A 11 5.95 1.69 12.28
N LYS A 12 6.17 1.79 10.97
CA LYS A 12 7.45 1.42 10.35
C LYS A 12 8.33 2.66 10.30
N LEU A 13 9.57 2.51 10.77
CA LEU A 13 10.58 3.55 10.78
C LEU A 13 11.87 2.98 10.20
N ASN A 14 12.33 3.56 9.09
CA ASN A 14 13.63 3.18 8.53
C ASN A 14 14.78 3.89 9.27
N PRO A 15 15.98 3.28 9.35
CA PRO A 15 17.18 3.96 9.81
C PRO A 15 17.41 5.28 9.06
N GLY A 16 17.81 6.33 9.79
CA GLY A 16 17.99 7.68 9.22
C GLY A 16 16.70 8.49 9.08
N THR A 17 15.58 8.04 9.66
CA THR A 17 14.35 8.84 9.77
C THR A 17 14.50 9.91 10.86
N PHE A 18 14.18 11.16 10.53
CA PHE A 18 14.17 12.28 11.47
C PHE A 18 12.78 12.88 11.59
N PHE A 19 12.37 13.17 12.82
CA PHE A 19 11.17 13.93 13.13
C PHE A 19 11.56 15.36 13.48
N TYR A 20 11.06 16.32 12.71
CA TYR A 20 11.34 17.75 12.92
C TYR A 20 10.35 18.43 13.88
N CYS A 21 9.23 17.77 14.16
CA CYS A 21 8.19 18.24 15.06
C CYS A 21 7.91 17.17 16.11
N ASP A 22 7.53 17.60 17.32
CA ASP A 22 7.05 16.70 18.36
C ASP A 22 5.72 16.07 17.97
N ILE A 23 5.58 14.77 18.19
CA ILE A 23 4.31 14.05 18.03
C ILE A 23 3.56 14.17 19.37
N THR A 24 2.63 15.12 19.45
CA THR A 24 1.93 15.49 20.69
C THR A 24 0.67 14.64 20.99
N TYR A 25 0.37 13.64 20.16
CA TYR A 25 -0.79 12.76 20.30
C TYR A 25 -0.39 11.29 20.07
N ASN A 26 -1.25 10.35 20.49
CA ASN A 26 -1.02 8.93 20.23
C ASN A 26 -1.51 8.55 18.81
N PRO A 27 -0.61 8.21 17.87
CA PRO A 27 -1.01 7.93 16.50
C PRO A 27 -1.85 6.66 16.38
N PHE A 28 -1.60 5.63 17.20
CA PHE A 28 -2.39 4.39 17.16
C PHE A 28 -3.81 4.61 17.65
N TYR A 29 -3.96 5.41 18.71
CA TYR A 29 -5.28 5.77 19.23
C TYR A 29 -6.07 6.60 18.20
N PHE A 30 -5.41 7.58 17.57
CA PHE A 30 -6.01 8.36 16.49
C PHE A 30 -6.47 7.47 15.32
N MET A 31 -5.62 6.55 14.86
CA MET A 31 -5.96 5.63 13.77
C MET A 31 -7.21 4.80 14.12
N LYS A 32 -7.24 4.24 15.33
CA LYS A 32 -8.36 3.41 15.81
C LYS A 32 -9.65 4.19 15.97
N GLU A 33 -9.64 5.32 16.67
CA GLU A 33 -10.85 6.11 16.92
C GLU A 33 -11.43 6.71 15.64
N GLN A 34 -10.57 7.09 14.69
CA GLN A 34 -10.99 7.70 13.44
C GLN A 34 -11.21 6.68 12.31
N GLY A 35 -11.14 5.37 12.62
CA GLY A 35 -11.32 4.29 11.66
C GLY A 35 -10.37 4.36 10.47
N LYS A 36 -9.11 4.73 10.68
CA LYS A 36 -8.10 4.88 9.64
C LYS A 36 -7.30 3.61 9.46
N THR A 37 -7.18 3.16 8.22
CA THR A 37 -6.42 1.97 7.84
C THR A 37 -4.94 2.24 7.64
N TYR A 38 -4.60 3.35 7.00
CA TYR A 38 -3.24 3.63 6.56
C TYR A 38 -2.91 5.12 6.66
N GLY A 39 -1.71 5.42 7.16
CA GLY A 39 -1.17 6.76 7.31
C GLY A 39 0.26 6.84 6.75
N PHE A 40 0.52 7.90 5.99
CA PHE A 40 1.81 8.16 5.35
C PHE A 40 2.18 9.64 5.52
N SER A 41 3.47 9.96 5.43
CA SER A 41 3.93 11.36 5.48
C SER A 41 4.24 11.96 4.10
N PHE A 42 4.69 11.13 3.15
CA PHE A 42 5.08 11.58 1.82
C PHE A 42 4.53 10.65 0.74
N ALA A 43 4.05 11.25 -0.35
CA ALA A 43 3.75 10.58 -1.61
C ALA A 43 4.76 11.04 -2.67
N LEU A 44 5.19 10.12 -3.54
CA LEU A 44 6.16 10.39 -4.60
C LEU A 44 5.66 9.77 -5.91
N ARG A 45 6.09 10.34 -7.04
CA ARG A 45 5.85 9.77 -8.38
C ARG A 45 7.17 9.19 -8.90
N LYS A 46 7.19 7.91 -9.25
CA LYS A 46 8.36 7.24 -9.84
C LYS A 46 8.11 6.85 -11.30
N PRO A 47 9.16 6.81 -12.13
CA PRO A 47 9.07 6.27 -13.48
C PRO A 47 8.68 4.79 -13.47
N VAL A 48 7.68 4.41 -14.26
CA VAL A 48 7.10 3.04 -14.28
C VAL A 48 7.94 2.03 -15.07
N GLN A 49 9.01 2.47 -15.74
CA GLN A 49 9.86 1.64 -16.59
C GLN A 49 10.53 0.49 -15.83
N GLY A 50 10.71 0.61 -14.50
CA GLY A 50 11.28 -0.44 -13.67
C GLY A 50 10.30 -1.57 -13.32
N TYR A 51 9.00 -1.39 -13.57
CA TYR A 51 7.95 -2.35 -13.23
C TYR A 51 6.81 -2.35 -14.28
N PRO A 52 7.16 -2.53 -15.57
CA PRO A 52 6.23 -2.32 -16.70
C PRO A 52 5.00 -3.24 -16.67
N THR A 53 5.06 -4.40 -16.01
CA THR A 53 3.92 -5.34 -15.96
C THR A 53 3.09 -5.24 -14.69
N LEU A 54 3.46 -4.36 -13.74
CA LEU A 54 2.75 -4.22 -12.47
C LEU A 54 1.30 -3.82 -12.68
N TRP A 55 1.04 -2.69 -13.36
CA TRP A 55 -0.31 -2.17 -13.51
C TRP A 55 -1.22 -3.14 -14.26
N LYS A 56 -0.70 -3.75 -15.32
CA LYS A 56 -1.42 -4.79 -16.05
C LYS A 56 -1.81 -5.95 -15.12
N SER A 57 -0.88 -6.41 -14.27
CA SER A 57 -1.16 -7.49 -13.31
C SER A 57 -2.20 -7.07 -12.27
N VAL A 58 -2.22 -5.81 -11.83
CA VAL A 58 -3.26 -5.29 -10.94
C VAL A 58 -4.62 -5.25 -11.63
N MET A 59 -4.68 -4.80 -12.88
CA MET A 59 -5.93 -4.77 -13.64
C MET A 59 -6.46 -6.19 -13.92
N ASP A 60 -5.59 -7.16 -14.22
CA ASP A 60 -5.97 -8.57 -14.31
C ASP A 60 -6.59 -9.05 -12.98
N PHE A 61 -5.98 -8.71 -11.84
CA PHE A 61 -6.53 -9.05 -10.52
C PHE A 61 -7.91 -8.42 -10.29
N VAL A 62 -8.09 -7.14 -10.63
CA VAL A 62 -9.36 -6.41 -10.51
C VAL A 62 -10.46 -7.07 -11.35
N GLN A 63 -10.14 -7.49 -12.57
CA GLN A 63 -11.07 -8.19 -13.45
C GLN A 63 -11.49 -9.55 -12.90
N GLU A 64 -10.56 -10.29 -12.29
CA GLU A 64 -10.83 -11.59 -11.66
C GLU A 64 -11.54 -11.46 -10.31
N ASN A 65 -11.39 -10.32 -9.61
CA ASN A 65 -11.87 -10.10 -8.24
C ASN A 65 -12.64 -8.77 -8.07
N PRO A 66 -13.70 -8.50 -8.86
CA PRO A 66 -14.40 -7.21 -8.82
C PRO A 66 -15.03 -6.91 -7.45
N ASN A 67 -15.38 -7.93 -6.67
CA ASN A 67 -15.96 -7.80 -5.32
C ASN A 67 -14.94 -7.38 -4.25
N ASP A 68 -13.64 -7.47 -4.55
CA ASP A 68 -12.61 -7.07 -3.61
C ASP A 68 -12.40 -5.55 -3.61
N ILE A 69 -12.83 -4.86 -4.67
CA ILE A 69 -12.67 -3.41 -4.85
C ILE A 69 -13.74 -2.64 -4.08
N ASP A 70 -13.31 -1.66 -3.28
CA ASP A 70 -14.23 -0.77 -2.58
C ASP A 70 -14.88 0.21 -3.57
N ALA A 71 -16.16 0.52 -3.42
CA ALA A 71 -16.84 1.46 -4.32
C ALA A 71 -16.30 2.90 -4.23
N ASN A 72 -15.67 3.26 -3.10
CA ASN A 72 -15.09 4.58 -2.82
C ASN A 72 -13.55 4.53 -2.81
N HIS A 73 -12.97 3.63 -3.59
CA HIS A 73 -11.52 3.47 -3.72
C HIS A 73 -10.85 4.73 -4.30
N PHE A 74 -9.58 4.96 -3.95
CA PHE A 74 -8.85 6.18 -4.27
C PHE A 74 -8.09 6.08 -5.60
N LEU A 75 -8.80 5.69 -6.67
CA LEU A 75 -8.21 5.47 -8.01
C LEU A 75 -7.45 6.67 -8.55
N ASP A 76 -8.02 7.86 -8.38
CA ASP A 76 -7.50 9.11 -8.93
C ASP A 76 -6.10 9.45 -8.39
N PHE A 77 -5.68 8.83 -7.28
CA PHE A 77 -4.31 8.96 -6.78
C PHE A 77 -3.30 8.21 -7.65
N VAL A 78 -3.66 7.02 -8.12
CA VAL A 78 -2.75 6.08 -8.82
C VAL A 78 -2.92 6.08 -10.34
N SER A 79 -3.99 6.68 -10.86
CA SER A 79 -4.26 6.75 -12.29
C SER A 79 -4.89 8.09 -12.66
N ASP A 80 -4.32 8.75 -13.67
CA ASP A 80 -4.81 10.03 -14.17
C ASP A 80 -5.89 9.85 -15.29
N ASP A 81 -6.12 8.61 -15.71
CA ASP A 81 -6.86 8.21 -16.91
C ASP A 81 -7.85 7.07 -16.67
N LYS A 82 -8.48 7.06 -15.48
CA LYS A 82 -9.55 6.10 -15.11
C LYS A 82 -9.13 4.64 -15.28
N SER A 83 -7.98 4.31 -14.69
CA SER A 83 -7.34 2.99 -14.66
C SER A 83 -6.68 2.49 -15.94
N GLU A 84 -6.62 3.28 -17.02
CA GLU A 84 -5.91 2.85 -18.23
C GLU A 84 -4.40 2.70 -17.98
N THR A 85 -3.80 3.62 -17.25
CA THR A 85 -2.38 3.58 -16.88
C THR A 85 -2.13 3.89 -15.41
N PHE A 86 -1.04 3.34 -14.88
CA PHE A 86 -0.50 3.71 -13.58
C PHE A 86 0.33 4.98 -13.73
N ASN A 87 -0.02 6.02 -12.97
CA ASN A 87 0.67 7.30 -13.03
C ASN A 87 2.04 7.27 -12.31
N GLY A 88 2.33 6.24 -11.51
CA GLY A 88 3.58 6.08 -10.77
C GLY A 88 3.56 6.65 -9.35
N CYS A 89 2.45 7.24 -8.92
CA CYS A 89 2.27 7.77 -7.57
C CYS A 89 2.20 6.63 -6.53
N HIS A 90 2.96 6.78 -5.46
CA HIS A 90 2.99 5.85 -4.34
C HIS A 90 3.33 6.55 -3.04
N PHE A 91 2.86 5.98 -1.93
CA PHE A 91 3.24 6.40 -0.59
C PHE A 91 4.65 5.90 -0.27
N ARG A 92 5.49 6.79 0.26
CA ARG A 92 6.84 6.42 0.70
C ARG A 92 6.74 5.65 2.03
N THR A 93 7.08 4.36 2.01
CA THR A 93 6.95 3.45 3.18
C THR A 93 8.10 3.57 4.19
N SER A 94 8.96 4.59 4.08
CA SER A 94 10.03 4.83 5.05
C SER A 94 9.47 5.23 6.43
N ILE A 95 8.30 5.86 6.41
CA ILE A 95 7.48 6.17 7.58
C ILE A 95 6.02 5.93 7.21
N GLU A 96 5.41 4.93 7.84
CA GLU A 96 4.01 4.56 7.66
C GLU A 96 3.42 4.11 9.00
N VAL A 97 2.14 4.39 9.21
CA VAL A 97 1.33 3.81 10.28
C VAL A 97 0.24 3.00 9.59
N GLY A 98 0.11 1.72 9.92
CA GLY A 98 -0.83 0.83 9.23
C GLY A 98 -1.59 -0.08 10.18
N ASP A 99 -2.82 -0.39 9.80
CA ASP A 99 -3.64 -1.43 10.42
C ASP A 99 -3.24 -2.80 9.87
N LEU A 100 -2.70 -3.65 10.74
CA LEU A 100 -2.32 -5.03 10.43
C LEU A 100 -3.52 -5.89 10.08
N ASN A 101 -4.72 -5.60 10.59
CA ASN A 101 -5.92 -6.36 10.26
C ASN A 101 -6.31 -6.18 8.78
N PHE A 102 -6.09 -5.00 8.22
CA PHE A 102 -6.24 -4.78 6.78
C PHE A 102 -5.25 -5.63 5.98
N PHE A 103 -3.96 -5.59 6.34
CA PHE A 103 -2.93 -6.36 5.63
C PHE A 103 -3.04 -7.87 5.84
N ARG A 104 -3.64 -8.32 6.95
CA ARG A 104 -3.98 -9.74 7.19
C ARG A 104 -5.30 -10.15 6.55
N GLY A 105 -6.13 -9.17 6.16
CA GLY A 105 -7.44 -9.38 5.58
C GLY A 105 -7.36 -10.17 4.27
N GLU A 106 -8.41 -10.95 4.02
CA GLU A 106 -8.46 -11.88 2.89
C GLU A 106 -8.23 -11.18 1.54
N LYS A 107 -8.82 -10.00 1.36
CA LYS A 107 -8.70 -9.19 0.13
C LYS A 107 -7.24 -8.82 -0.16
N TYR A 108 -6.54 -8.24 0.81
CA TYR A 108 -5.13 -7.86 0.64
C TYR A 108 -4.24 -9.10 0.46
N GLN A 109 -4.48 -10.17 1.23
CA GLN A 109 -3.74 -11.42 1.07
C GLN A 109 -3.95 -12.03 -0.32
N ARG A 110 -5.16 -11.95 -0.88
CA ARG A 110 -5.44 -12.41 -2.24
C ARG A 110 -4.67 -11.60 -3.29
N LEU A 111 -4.68 -10.27 -3.17
CA LEU A 111 -3.88 -9.39 -4.02
C LEU A 111 -2.37 -9.71 -3.91
N ALA A 112 -1.85 -9.78 -2.69
CA ALA A 112 -0.44 -10.06 -2.44
C ALA A 112 -0.01 -11.42 -3.04
N ASN A 113 -0.81 -12.47 -2.82
CA ASN A 113 -0.56 -13.79 -3.39
C ASN A 113 -0.69 -13.82 -4.91
N PHE A 114 -1.59 -13.03 -5.49
CA PHE A 114 -1.74 -12.90 -6.94
C PHE A 114 -0.49 -12.26 -7.56
N LEU A 115 -0.03 -11.15 -6.98
CA LEU A 115 1.16 -10.42 -7.44
C LEU A 115 2.44 -11.24 -7.25
N ASP A 116 2.58 -11.95 -6.13
CA ASP A 116 3.74 -12.81 -5.86
C ASP A 116 3.93 -13.87 -6.96
N LYS A 117 2.83 -14.51 -7.40
CA LYS A 117 2.84 -15.51 -8.49
C LYS A 117 3.24 -14.95 -9.86
N ARG A 118 3.16 -13.63 -10.06
CA ARG A 118 3.62 -12.96 -11.30
C ARG A 118 5.13 -12.78 -11.32
N ASN A 119 5.84 -13.04 -10.21
CA ASN A 119 7.29 -12.96 -10.06
C ASN A 119 7.91 -11.59 -10.37
N GLY A 120 7.11 -10.52 -10.42
CA GLY A 120 7.60 -9.16 -10.67
C GLY A 120 8.48 -8.60 -9.56
N LEU A 121 8.39 -9.15 -8.34
CA LEU A 121 9.32 -8.88 -7.24
C LEU A 121 10.77 -9.30 -7.55
N TYR A 122 10.96 -10.26 -8.45
CA TYR A 122 12.27 -10.84 -8.77
C TYR A 122 12.76 -10.45 -10.17
N TYR A 123 11.86 -10.40 -11.15
CA TYR A 123 12.19 -10.11 -12.55
C TYR A 123 12.05 -8.63 -12.92
N GLU A 124 11.30 -7.87 -12.11
CA GLU A 124 11.15 -6.43 -12.22
C GLU A 124 11.54 -5.78 -10.88
N SER A 125 11.37 -4.46 -10.78
CA SER A 125 11.61 -3.70 -9.54
C SER A 125 10.31 -3.36 -8.83
N TRP A 126 9.42 -4.35 -8.65
CA TRP A 126 8.21 -4.15 -7.85
C TRP A 126 8.63 -3.94 -6.40
N ASP A 127 8.31 -2.78 -5.82
CA ASP A 127 8.69 -2.43 -4.46
C ASP A 127 7.49 -2.44 -3.50
N ASP A 128 7.79 -2.55 -2.20
CA ASP A 128 6.78 -2.58 -1.15
C ASP A 128 5.93 -1.30 -1.12
N SER A 129 6.53 -0.15 -1.46
CA SER A 129 5.83 1.13 -1.51
C SER A 129 4.72 1.15 -2.55
N THR A 130 5.00 0.63 -3.73
CA THR A 130 4.06 0.60 -4.84
C THR A 130 2.96 -0.43 -4.58
N ILE A 131 3.32 -1.64 -4.13
CA ILE A 131 2.34 -2.69 -3.81
C ILE A 131 1.43 -2.27 -2.66
N ARG A 132 1.97 -1.68 -1.59
CA ARG A 132 1.16 -1.19 -0.47
C ARG A 132 0.21 -0.09 -0.90
N THR A 133 0.69 0.87 -1.70
CA THR A 133 -0.16 1.93 -2.25
C THR A 133 -1.33 1.34 -3.00
N ILE A 134 -1.09 0.46 -3.98
CA ILE A 134 -2.14 -0.20 -4.77
C ILE A 134 -3.13 -0.94 -3.86
N GLY A 135 -2.65 -1.60 -2.80
CA GLY A 135 -3.52 -2.29 -1.88
C GLY A 135 -4.46 -1.36 -1.11
N VAL A 136 -3.97 -0.20 -0.66
CA VAL A 136 -4.74 0.73 0.19
C VAL A 136 -5.51 1.81 -0.60
N THR A 137 -5.33 1.91 -1.91
CA THR A 137 -6.02 2.86 -2.80
C THR A 137 -7.07 2.17 -3.62
#